data_AF-A0A941NH43-F1
#
_entry.id   AF-A0A941NH43-F1
#
_cell.length_a   1.000
_cell.length_b   1.000
_cell.length_c   1.000
_cell.angle_alpha   90.00
_cell.angle_beta   90.00
_cell.angle_gamma   90.00
#
_symmetry.space_group_name_H-M   'P 1'
#
loop_
_entity.id
_entity.type
_entity.pdbx_description
1 polymer ?
#
loop_
_entity_poly.entity_id
_entity_poly.type
_entity_poly.pdbx_seq_one_letter_code
_entity_poly.pdbx_strand_id
1 'polypeptide(L)' 'KDPAGLFNSSLEGNTRRAIDFREGEKINEKAFKTLIRAAVTLNTSKTKK' A
#
# COMPACT_ATOMS: atom_id res chain seq x y z
N LYS A 1 -4.25 1.99 -6.29
CA LYS A 1 -3.54 3.29 -6.42
C LYS A 1 -3.17 3.75 -5.02
N ASP A 2 -2.09 4.52 -4.85
CA ASP A 2 -1.66 5.08 -3.57
C ASP A 2 -1.67 6.62 -3.63
N PRO A 3 -2.81 7.26 -3.31
CA PRO A 3 -2.95 8.71 -3.43
C PRO A 3 -2.15 9.50 -2.39
N ALA A 4 -1.78 8.86 -1.28
CA ALA A 4 -1.04 9.48 -0.19
C ALA A 4 0.48 9.32 -0.34
N GLY A 5 0.94 8.58 -1.36
CA GLY A 5 2.37 8.36 -1.61
C GLY A 5 3.07 7.63 -0.47
N LEU A 6 2.40 6.67 0.16
CA LEU A 6 2.95 5.86 1.24
C LEU A 6 4.05 4.90 0.76
N PHE A 7 3.99 4.40 -0.47
CA PHE A 7 5.06 3.57 -1.04
C PHE A 7 6.32 4.40 -1.24
N ASN A 8 7.31 4.17 -0.40
CA ASN A 8 8.59 4.88 -0.38
C ASN A 8 9.79 3.95 -0.66
N SER A 9 9.56 2.65 -0.83
CA SER A 9 10.60 1.65 -1.04
C SER A 9 10.19 0.63 -2.09
N SER A 10 11.17 0.14 -2.85
CA SER A 10 10.96 -0.91 -3.83
C SER A 10 12.26 -1.69 -4.00
N LEU A 11 12.27 -2.95 -3.55
CA LEU A 11 13.36 -3.89 -3.82
C LEU A 11 13.25 -4.36 -5.27
N GLU A 12 13.83 -3.57 -6.19
CA GLU A 12 14.29 -3.87 -7.57
C GLU A 12 13.42 -4.73 -8.52
N GLY A 13 12.24 -5.17 -8.09
CA GLY A 13 11.37 -6.08 -8.83
C GLY A 13 10.05 -5.41 -9.09
N ASN A 14 9.70 -5.28 -10.38
CA ASN A 14 8.44 -4.74 -10.92
C ASN A 14 7.16 -5.38 -10.35
N THR A 15 7.30 -6.41 -9.51
CA THR A 15 6.23 -7.24 -8.94
C THR A 15 5.80 -6.79 -7.54
N ARG A 16 6.64 -6.05 -6.78
CA ARG A 16 6.31 -5.66 -5.38
C ARG A 16 6.55 -4.18 -5.10
N ARG A 17 5.79 -3.64 -4.15
CA ARG A 17 5.92 -2.28 -3.60
C ARG A 17 6.04 -2.36 -2.09
N ALA A 18 6.92 -1.57 -1.48
CA ALA A 18 7.19 -1.60 -0.05
C ALA A 18 6.98 -0.22 0.59
N ILE A 19 6.69 -0.25 1.89
CA ILE A 19 6.59 0.92 2.75
C ILE A 19 7.54 0.67 3.92
N ASP A 20 8.61 1.42 3.98
CA ASP A 20 9.56 1.39 5.08
C ASP A 20 9.16 2.46 6.09
N PHE A 21 8.93 2.04 7.34
CA PHE A 21 8.71 2.94 8.47
C PHE A 21 9.95 2.96 9.34
N ARG A 22 10.38 4.15 9.75
CA ARG A 22 11.47 4.29 10.71
C ARG A 22 10.94 4.17 12.13
N GLU A 23 11.81 3.76 13.04
CA GLU A 23 11.48 3.75 14.46
C GLU A 23 11.09 5.17 14.93
N GLY A 24 9.97 5.28 15.66
CA GLY A 24 9.43 6.56 16.13
C GLY A 24 8.66 7.37 15.08
N GLU A 25 8.56 6.90 13.84
CA GLU A 25 7.80 7.58 12.80
C GLU A 25 6.29 7.51 13.05
N LYS A 26 5.59 8.63 12.85
CA LYS A 26 4.13 8.67 12.96
C LYS A 26 3.49 8.13 11.70
N ILE A 27 2.80 7.01 11.83
CA ILE A 27 2.05 6.41 10.73
C ILE A 27 0.75 7.19 10.52
N ASN A 28 0.47 7.57 9.27
CA ASN A 28 -0.84 8.09 8.90
C ASN A 28 -1.84 6.92 8.77
N GLU A 29 -2.49 6.57 9.88
CA GLU A 29 -3.40 5.43 9.97
C GLU A 29 -4.55 5.48 8.97
N LYS A 30 -5.10 6.69 8.72
CA LYS A 30 -6.21 6.87 7.78
C LYS A 30 -5.77 6.58 6.35
N ALA A 31 -4.61 7.11 5.95
CA ALA A 31 -4.03 6.84 4.64
C ALA A 31 -3.69 5.35 4.49
N PHE A 32 -3.07 4.75 5.52
CA PHE A 32 -2.68 3.34 5.50
C PHE A 32 -3.90 2.41 5.38
N LYS A 33 -4.95 2.63 6.17
CA LYS A 33 -6.20 1.87 6.10
C LYS A 33 -6.88 2.02 4.74
N THR A 34 -6.81 3.20 4.14
CA THR A 34 -7.37 3.47 2.81
C THR A 34 -6.61 2.68 1.74
N LEU A 35 -5.28 2.65 1.82
CA LEU A 35 -4.43 1.88 0.92
C LEU A 35 -4.77 0.38 0.95
N ILE A 36 -4.90 -0.20 2.14
CA ILE A 36 -5.26 -1.63 2.31
C ILE A 36 -6.65 -1.92 1.74
N ARG A 37 -7.65 -1.08 2.03
CA ARG A 37 -9.02 -1.26 1.50
C ARG A 37 -9.06 -1.19 -0.03
N ALA A 38 -8.29 -0.28 -0.62
CA ALA A 38 -8.17 -0.18 -2.07
C ALA A 38 -7.53 -1.45 -2.68
N ALA A 39 -6.51 -2.02 -2.03
CA ALA A 39 -5.89 -3.27 -2.46
C ALA A 39 -6.87 -4.45 -2.38
N VAL A 40 -7.62 -4.57 -1.27
CA VAL A 40 -8.66 -5.60 -1.11
C VAL A 40 -9.70 -5.50 -2.23
N THR A 41 -10.23 -4.30 -2.49
CA THR A 41 -11.23 -4.06 -3.55
C THR A 41 -10.73 -4.47 -4.93
N LEU A 42 -9.45 -4.17 -5.23
CA LEU A 42 -8.83 -4.56 -6.50
C LEU A 42 -8.63 -6.07 -6.61
N ASN A 43 -8.29 -6.75 -5.52
CA ASN A 43 -8.06 -8.20 -5.53
C ASN A 43 -9.38 -8.98 -5.61
N THR A 44 -10.42 -8.50 -4.93
CA THR A 44 -11.75 -9.10 -4.98
C THR A 44 -12.42 -8.88 -6.33
N SER A 45 -12.22 -7.73 -6.97
CA SER A 45 -12.72 -7.50 -8.33
C SER A 45 -12.05 -8.39 -9.38
N LYS A 46 -10.77 -8.73 -9.19
CA LYS A 46 -10.05 -9.70 -10.05
C LYS A 46 -10.46 -11.15 -9.83
N THR A 47 -10.94 -11.50 -8.63
CA THR A 47 -11.38 -12.85 -8.27
C THR A 47 -12.82 -13.15 -8.70
N LYS A 48 -13.64 -12.12 -8.99
CA LYS A 48 -14.94 -12.34 -9.65
C LYS A 48 -14.72 -12.73 -11.11
N LYS A 49 -14.48 -14.02 -11.34
CA LYS A 49 -14.56 -14.68 -12.65
C LYS A 49 -15.33 -15.97 -12.50
#